data_AF-A0A8J6YWN8-F1
#
_entry.id   AF-A0A8J6YWN8-F1
#
_cell.length_a   1.000
_cell.length_b   1.000
_cell.length_c   1.000
_cell.angle_alpha   90.00
_cell.angle_beta   90.00
_cell.angle_gamma   90.00
#
_symmetry.space_group_name_H-M   'P 1'
#
loop_
_entity.id
_entity.type
_entity.pdbx_description
1 polymer ?
#
loop_
_entity_poly.entity_id
_entity_poly.type
_entity_poly.pdbx_seq_one_letter_code
_entity_poly.pdbx_strand_id
1 'polypeptide(L)'
;MTSGPSDPTGPSGPAPGGAPAATSGGAPAHGDDAFRAVCASGLPVSGSEASDTTILTHRALEAINHAALRIGQILAQSGAHTAVVRENVTAIARSMGADGVDLRVGYASLTLTLRHDRNSITRMTAVGPQGVNQRLEDSLRALVRRVLDGEDLTPVALLAEIDRIERETRRYPLWVTSLAVGAACAAFCVLLQGDLATVLAVLPVATAAQAIRAVLKRRHFNDYLSILLLAFTSCLGATLLASLFGSATPGTAMIGPTLLLVPGVPAINGLADVLEGRPTLGAARLTVVAMVIVFLAIGVWNAAFLLEADAFLGTWMAPVEQGAPAP
;
A
#
# COMPACT_ATOMS: atom_id res chain seq x y z
N MET A 1 -48.57 -22.12 -59.24
CA MET A 1 -48.44 -23.20 -60.24
C MET A 1 -47.07 -23.84 -60.00
N THR A 2 -46.86 -25.08 -59.57
CA THR A 2 -47.70 -26.28 -59.37
C THR A 2 -46.91 -27.27 -58.50
N SER A 3 -47.58 -27.86 -57.49
CA SER A 3 -47.47 -29.23 -56.89
C SER A 3 -46.13 -30.00 -56.76
N GLY A 4 -45.87 -30.52 -55.54
CA GLY A 4 -44.86 -31.53 -55.14
C GLY A 4 -45.22 -32.99 -55.55
N PRO A 5 -44.97 -34.08 -54.77
CA PRO A 5 -44.28 -34.27 -53.47
C PRO A 5 -43.32 -35.51 -53.38
N SER A 6 -42.60 -35.72 -52.27
CA SER A 6 -42.42 -37.00 -51.53
C SER A 6 -41.35 -36.93 -50.41
N ASP A 7 -41.77 -37.30 -49.20
CA ASP A 7 -41.00 -37.57 -47.96
C ASP A 7 -40.47 -39.05 -47.97
N PRO A 8 -39.74 -39.61 -46.96
CA PRO A 8 -39.11 -39.05 -45.75
C PRO A 8 -37.68 -39.58 -45.48
N THR A 9 -36.95 -39.03 -44.49
CA THR A 9 -35.97 -39.74 -43.61
C THR A 9 -35.34 -38.75 -42.62
N GLY A 10 -35.42 -39.05 -41.31
CA GLY A 10 -34.64 -38.37 -40.24
C GLY A 10 -33.14 -38.74 -40.30
N PRO A 11 -32.26 -38.27 -39.37
CA PRO A 11 -32.52 -38.24 -37.92
C PRO A 11 -31.89 -37.08 -37.10
N SER A 12 -32.24 -37.09 -35.80
CA SER A 12 -31.43 -36.74 -34.62
C SER A 12 -30.89 -35.32 -34.44
N GLY A 13 -31.63 -34.50 -33.67
CA GLY A 13 -31.07 -33.37 -32.93
C GLY A 13 -30.30 -33.83 -31.68
N PRO A 14 -29.31 -33.05 -31.19
CA PRO A 14 -28.52 -33.40 -30.02
C PRO A 14 -29.30 -33.18 -28.72
N ALA A 15 -29.21 -34.19 -27.83
CA ALA A 15 -29.71 -34.14 -26.46
C ALA A 15 -28.94 -33.10 -25.62
N PRO A 16 -29.59 -32.46 -24.62
CA PRO A 16 -28.89 -31.57 -23.70
C PRO A 16 -27.99 -32.38 -22.77
N GLY A 17 -26.68 -32.14 -22.87
CA GLY A 17 -25.67 -32.72 -22.00
C GLY A 17 -25.92 -32.35 -20.54
N GLY A 18 -25.89 -33.38 -19.68
CA GLY A 18 -26.16 -33.29 -18.26
C GLY A 18 -25.22 -32.34 -17.52
N ALA A 19 -25.81 -31.66 -16.54
CA ALA A 19 -25.09 -30.94 -15.50
C ALA A 19 -24.14 -31.89 -14.74
N PRO A 20 -22.90 -31.47 -14.42
CA PRO A 20 -22.03 -32.29 -13.60
C PRO A 20 -22.62 -32.37 -12.19
N ALA A 21 -22.83 -33.61 -11.74
CA ALA A 21 -23.24 -33.95 -10.39
C ALA A 21 -22.28 -33.31 -9.37
N ALA A 22 -22.86 -32.57 -8.43
CA ALA A 22 -22.18 -32.11 -7.23
C ALA A 22 -21.67 -33.34 -6.48
N THR A 23 -20.38 -33.61 -6.60
CA THR A 23 -19.68 -34.49 -5.68
C THR A 23 -19.61 -33.75 -4.35
N SER A 24 -20.38 -34.23 -3.38
CA SER A 24 -20.27 -33.89 -1.97
C SER A 24 -18.91 -34.37 -1.47
N GLY A 25 -17.86 -33.61 -1.77
CA GLY A 25 -16.59 -33.69 -1.06
C GLY A 25 -16.83 -33.11 0.33
N GLY A 26 -16.66 -33.93 1.37
CA GLY A 26 -16.78 -33.50 2.75
C GLY A 26 -15.95 -32.24 3.00
N ALA A 27 -16.62 -31.18 3.46
CA ALA A 27 -15.96 -30.04 4.05
C ALA A 27 -15.07 -30.52 5.21
N PRO A 28 -13.90 -29.90 5.43
CA PRO A 28 -13.06 -30.28 6.55
C PRO A 28 -13.84 -30.05 7.85
N ALA A 29 -13.98 -31.10 8.67
CA ALA A 29 -14.72 -31.07 9.94
C ALA A 29 -14.31 -29.92 10.88
N HIS A 30 -13.10 -29.37 10.71
CA HIS A 30 -12.64 -28.19 11.43
C HIS A 30 -13.46 -26.91 11.18
N GLY A 31 -14.06 -26.72 10.00
CA GLY A 31 -14.77 -25.48 9.67
C GLY A 31 -16.11 -25.34 10.39
N ASP A 32 -16.90 -26.41 10.43
CA ASP A 32 -18.20 -26.44 11.12
C ASP A 32 -18.04 -26.37 12.64
N ASP A 33 -17.02 -27.04 13.20
CA ASP A 33 -16.71 -26.99 14.63
C ASP A 33 -16.20 -25.61 15.04
N ALA A 34 -15.38 -24.95 14.21
CA ALA A 34 -14.95 -23.57 14.43
C ALA A 34 -16.14 -22.60 14.34
N PHE A 35 -17.01 -22.72 13.35
CA PHE A 35 -18.21 -21.87 13.22
C PHE A 35 -19.16 -22.04 14.41
N ARG A 36 -19.36 -23.29 14.87
CA ARG A 36 -20.14 -23.59 16.07
C ARG A 36 -19.50 -23.03 17.33
N ALA A 37 -18.17 -23.07 17.46
CA ALA A 37 -17.45 -22.42 18.55
C ALA A 37 -17.61 -20.88 18.51
N VAL A 38 -17.60 -20.26 17.32
CA VAL A 38 -17.89 -18.83 17.15
C VAL A 38 -19.32 -18.49 17.58
N CYS A 39 -20.31 -19.28 17.16
CA CYS A 39 -21.70 -19.14 17.60
C CYS A 39 -21.85 -19.31 19.13
N ALA A 40 -21.07 -20.21 19.73
CA ALA A 40 -21.14 -20.52 21.17
C ALA A 40 -20.35 -19.55 22.07
N SER A 41 -19.34 -18.85 21.55
CA SER A 41 -18.35 -18.10 22.35
C SER A 41 -18.70 -16.65 22.71
N GLY A 42 -20.00 -16.28 22.71
CA GLY A 42 -20.46 -15.11 23.45
C GLY A 42 -20.96 -13.92 22.63
N LEU A 43 -21.87 -14.15 21.69
CA LEU A 43 -22.79 -13.09 21.26
C LEU A 43 -23.92 -13.01 22.31
N PRO A 44 -24.20 -11.85 22.93
CA PRO A 44 -25.28 -11.74 23.90
C PRO A 44 -26.62 -11.95 23.19
N VAL A 45 -27.30 -13.05 23.47
CA VAL A 45 -28.66 -13.34 22.96
C VAL A 45 -29.60 -13.37 24.15
N SER A 46 -30.54 -12.42 24.22
CA SER A 46 -31.60 -12.41 25.24
C SER A 46 -32.90 -12.97 24.66
N GLY A 47 -33.50 -13.96 25.34
CA GLY A 47 -34.87 -14.43 25.06
C GLY A 47 -35.04 -15.28 23.80
N SER A 48 -36.28 -15.34 23.30
CA SER A 48 -36.81 -16.21 22.23
C SER A 48 -36.02 -16.25 20.90
N GLU A 49 -35.03 -15.37 20.69
CA GLU A 49 -34.14 -15.33 19.52
C GLU A 49 -33.06 -16.42 19.52
N ALA A 50 -32.76 -17.02 20.68
CA ALA A 50 -31.72 -18.07 20.80
C ALA A 50 -32.06 -19.39 20.06
N SER A 51 -33.29 -19.54 19.58
CA SER A 51 -33.74 -20.73 18.84
C SER A 51 -33.74 -20.57 17.32
N ASP A 52 -33.51 -19.36 16.77
CA ASP A 52 -33.49 -19.15 15.33
C ASP A 52 -32.06 -19.25 14.79
N THR A 53 -31.72 -20.43 14.27
CA THR A 53 -30.41 -20.74 13.67
C THR A 53 -29.99 -19.70 12.62
N THR A 54 -30.94 -19.11 11.89
CA THR A 54 -30.65 -18.11 10.86
C THR A 54 -30.05 -16.83 11.46
N ILE A 55 -30.61 -16.36 12.58
CA ILE A 55 -30.16 -15.15 13.28
C ILE A 55 -28.77 -15.37 13.87
N LEU A 56 -28.53 -16.54 14.47
CA LEU A 56 -27.23 -16.89 15.04
C LEU A 56 -26.14 -16.97 13.97
N THR A 57 -26.40 -17.67 12.86
CA THR A 57 -25.48 -17.76 11.71
C THR A 57 -25.19 -16.39 11.12
N HIS A 58 -26.20 -15.52 10.99
CA HIS A 58 -26.00 -14.16 10.49
C HIS A 58 -25.09 -13.33 11.41
N ARG A 59 -25.32 -13.34 12.72
CA ARG A 59 -24.48 -12.60 13.69
C ARG A 59 -23.04 -13.14 13.74
N ALA A 60 -22.86 -14.45 13.65
CA ALA A 60 -21.53 -15.07 13.57
C ALA A 60 -20.78 -14.66 12.30
N LEU A 61 -21.44 -14.73 11.14
CA LEU A 61 -20.88 -14.24 9.88
C LEU A 61 -20.54 -12.74 9.94
N GLU A 62 -21.36 -11.92 10.60
CA GLU A 62 -21.08 -10.51 10.78
C GLU A 62 -19.81 -10.27 11.60
N ALA A 63 -19.65 -11.01 12.71
CA ALA A 63 -18.47 -10.92 13.57
C ALA A 63 -17.18 -11.33 12.82
N ILE A 64 -17.23 -12.44 12.07
CA ILE A 64 -16.11 -12.91 11.24
C ILE A 64 -15.79 -11.87 10.16
N ASN A 65 -16.79 -11.34 9.47
CA ASN A 65 -16.61 -10.34 8.42
C ASN A 65 -15.94 -9.07 8.98
N HIS A 66 -16.39 -8.60 10.15
CA HIS A 66 -15.79 -7.44 10.81
C HIS A 66 -14.32 -7.67 11.17
N ALA A 67 -13.99 -8.82 11.77
CA ALA A 67 -12.61 -9.15 12.14
C ALA A 67 -11.69 -9.29 10.92
N ALA A 68 -12.15 -10.01 9.89
CA ALA A 68 -11.40 -10.20 8.66
C ALA A 68 -11.20 -8.87 7.90
N LEU A 69 -12.23 -8.02 7.80
CA LEU A 69 -12.12 -6.70 7.20
C LEU A 69 -11.18 -5.78 7.99
N ARG A 70 -11.13 -5.88 9.33
CA ARG A 70 -10.22 -5.09 10.15
C ARG A 70 -8.75 -5.44 9.85
N ILE A 71 -8.42 -6.72 9.73
CA ILE A 71 -7.08 -7.17 9.30
C ILE A 71 -6.77 -6.60 7.91
N GLY A 72 -7.68 -6.81 6.95
CA GLY A 72 -7.49 -6.34 5.59
C GLY A 72 -7.31 -4.82 5.52
N GLN A 73 -8.06 -4.07 6.32
CA GLN A 73 -7.99 -2.62 6.41
C GLN A 73 -6.62 -2.16 6.90
N ILE A 74 -6.09 -2.76 7.97
CA ILE A 74 -4.79 -2.38 8.51
C ILE A 74 -3.65 -2.78 7.55
N LEU A 75 -3.71 -3.98 6.95
CA LEU A 75 -2.73 -4.40 5.94
C LEU A 75 -2.73 -3.47 4.72
N ALA A 76 -3.90 -3.07 4.22
CA ALA A 76 -3.99 -2.12 3.12
C ALA A 76 -3.43 -0.74 3.52
N GLN A 77 -3.71 -0.27 4.74
CA GLN A 77 -3.18 0.98 5.27
C GLN A 77 -1.68 0.94 5.53
N SER A 78 -1.10 -0.22 5.87
CA SER A 78 0.33 -0.41 6.09
C SER A 78 1.15 -0.48 4.79
N GLY A 79 0.49 -0.35 3.63
CA GLY A 79 1.12 -0.40 2.32
C GLY A 79 1.37 -1.83 1.80
N ALA A 80 0.68 -2.83 2.33
CA ALA A 80 0.84 -4.21 1.90
C ALA A 80 0.45 -4.42 0.43
N HIS A 81 1.05 -5.44 -0.17
CA HIS A 81 0.66 -5.92 -1.48
C HIS A 81 -0.79 -6.44 -1.45
N THR A 82 -1.52 -6.21 -2.53
CA THR A 82 -2.94 -6.61 -2.62
C THR A 82 -3.13 -8.12 -2.51
N ALA A 83 -2.15 -8.90 -3.01
CA ALA A 83 -2.13 -10.34 -2.85
C ALA A 83 -2.07 -10.76 -1.37
N VAL A 84 -1.22 -10.09 -0.58
CA VAL A 84 -1.09 -10.32 0.87
C VAL A 84 -2.41 -9.99 1.59
N VAL A 85 -3.03 -8.85 1.29
CA VAL A 85 -4.34 -8.49 1.87
C VAL A 85 -5.36 -9.59 1.59
N ARG A 86 -5.45 -10.06 0.34
CA ARG A 86 -6.41 -11.08 -0.06
C ARG A 86 -6.16 -12.42 0.61
N GLU A 87 -4.92 -12.90 0.56
CA GLU A 87 -4.53 -14.18 1.15
C GLU A 87 -4.88 -14.21 2.65
N ASN A 88 -4.52 -13.17 3.40
CA ASN A 88 -4.73 -13.14 4.85
C ASN A 88 -6.20 -12.99 5.23
N VAL A 89 -6.96 -12.12 4.54
CA VAL A 89 -8.41 -11.95 4.80
C VAL A 89 -9.17 -13.22 4.45
N THR A 90 -8.85 -13.86 3.32
CA THR A 90 -9.50 -15.10 2.91
C THR A 90 -9.13 -16.27 3.83
N ALA A 91 -7.88 -16.34 4.28
CA ALA A 91 -7.44 -17.39 5.19
C ALA A 91 -8.15 -17.30 6.55
N ILE A 92 -8.20 -16.11 7.16
CA ILE A 92 -8.92 -15.86 8.43
C ILE A 92 -10.42 -16.21 8.29
N ALA A 93 -11.06 -15.73 7.22
CA ALA A 93 -12.49 -15.96 7.05
C ALA A 93 -12.83 -17.45 6.92
N ARG A 94 -12.00 -18.21 6.20
CA ARG A 94 -12.18 -19.66 6.05
C ARG A 94 -11.84 -20.43 7.32
N SER A 95 -10.79 -20.04 8.05
CA SER A 95 -10.43 -20.71 9.31
C SER A 95 -11.50 -20.56 10.38
N MET A 96 -12.32 -19.50 10.29
CA MET A 96 -13.46 -19.27 11.18
C MET A 96 -14.79 -19.88 10.68
N GLY A 97 -14.76 -20.65 9.58
CA GLY A 97 -15.92 -21.42 9.11
C GLY A 97 -16.75 -20.80 7.99
N ALA A 98 -16.25 -19.80 7.25
CA ALA A 98 -16.93 -19.33 6.05
C ALA A 98 -16.64 -20.26 4.84
N ASP A 99 -17.68 -20.76 4.18
CA ASP A 99 -17.58 -21.64 3.00
C ASP A 99 -17.17 -20.86 1.75
N GLY A 100 -17.79 -19.69 1.56
CA GLY A 100 -17.57 -18.81 0.42
C GLY A 100 -17.00 -17.47 0.86
N VAL A 101 -15.91 -17.05 0.23
CA VAL A 101 -15.24 -15.77 0.51
C VAL A 101 -14.98 -15.03 -0.78
N ASP A 102 -15.67 -13.91 -0.98
CA ASP A 102 -15.50 -13.04 -2.13
C ASP A 102 -15.01 -11.66 -1.63
N LEU A 103 -13.74 -11.35 -1.89
CA LEU A 103 -13.10 -10.10 -1.46
C LEU A 103 -12.77 -9.21 -2.65
N ARG A 104 -13.29 -7.98 -2.61
CA ARG A 104 -12.92 -6.90 -3.51
C ARG A 104 -12.05 -5.88 -2.78
N VAL A 105 -10.81 -5.74 -3.26
CA VAL A 105 -9.84 -4.78 -2.76
C VAL A 105 -9.85 -3.55 -3.66
N GLY A 106 -10.33 -2.42 -3.14
CA GLY A 106 -10.26 -1.10 -3.77
C GLY A 106 -9.22 -0.20 -3.10
N TYR A 107 -8.90 0.92 -3.73
CA TYR A 107 -7.89 1.85 -3.20
C TYR A 107 -8.35 2.53 -1.90
N ALA A 108 -9.62 2.95 -1.85
CA ALA A 108 -10.24 3.65 -0.72
C ALA A 108 -11.20 2.79 0.10
N SER A 109 -11.43 1.52 -0.28
CA SER A 109 -12.39 0.65 0.39
C SER A 109 -12.13 -0.83 0.15
N LEU A 110 -12.48 -1.65 1.12
CA LEU A 110 -12.54 -3.10 1.01
C LEU A 110 -13.98 -3.55 1.11
N THR A 111 -14.39 -4.51 0.29
CA THR A 111 -15.72 -5.13 0.34
C THR A 111 -15.54 -6.64 0.45
N LEU A 112 -16.11 -7.23 1.49
CA LEU A 112 -16.04 -8.65 1.78
C LEU A 112 -17.44 -9.24 1.85
N THR A 113 -17.67 -10.25 1.03
CA THR A 113 -18.87 -11.08 1.06
C THR A 113 -18.49 -12.45 1.61
N LEU A 114 -19.14 -12.85 2.71
CA LEU A 114 -19.01 -14.17 3.31
C LEU A 114 -20.29 -14.97 3.07
N ARG A 115 -20.14 -16.27 2.84
CA ARG A 115 -21.25 -17.21 2.67
C ARG A 115 -21.01 -18.41 3.58
N HIS A 116 -22.06 -18.82 4.28
CA HIS A 116 -22.12 -20.09 5.01
C HIS A 116 -23.52 -20.69 4.86
N ASP A 117 -23.60 -21.94 4.42
CA ASP A 117 -24.85 -22.59 4.02
C ASP A 117 -25.67 -21.75 3.01
N ARG A 118 -26.86 -21.30 3.42
CA ARG A 118 -27.80 -20.47 2.65
C ARG A 118 -27.70 -18.99 2.99
N ASN A 119 -26.88 -18.64 3.98
CA ASN A 119 -26.75 -17.28 4.47
C ASN A 119 -25.55 -16.60 3.82
N SER A 120 -25.71 -15.32 3.49
CA SER A 120 -24.64 -14.49 2.98
C SER A 120 -24.70 -13.12 3.61
N ILE A 121 -23.53 -12.53 3.86
CA ILE A 121 -23.43 -11.15 4.34
C ILE A 121 -22.33 -10.42 3.58
N THR A 122 -22.63 -9.21 3.15
CA THR A 122 -21.66 -8.32 2.49
C THR A 122 -21.44 -7.10 3.37
N ARG A 123 -20.17 -6.79 3.65
CA ARG A 123 -19.79 -5.61 4.40
C ARG A 123 -18.68 -4.87 3.66
N MET A 124 -18.69 -3.56 3.80
CA MET A 124 -17.69 -2.66 3.24
C MET A 124 -17.07 -1.85 4.35
N THR A 125 -15.75 -1.64 4.28
CA THR A 125 -15.03 -0.73 5.17
C THR A 125 -14.18 0.22 4.34
N ALA A 126 -14.03 1.46 4.81
CA ALA A 126 -13.16 2.44 4.18
C ALA A 126 -11.69 2.13 4.51
N VAL A 127 -10.80 2.36 3.55
CA VAL A 127 -9.34 2.32 3.76
C VAL A 127 -8.89 3.75 3.99
N GLY A 128 -8.32 4.01 5.17
CA GLY A 128 -7.76 5.31 5.51
C GLY A 128 -6.46 5.63 4.76
N PRO A 129 -5.76 6.70 5.14
CA PRO A 129 -4.49 7.09 4.54
C PRO A 129 -3.49 5.93 4.55
N GLN A 130 -2.89 5.66 3.39
CA GLN A 130 -1.91 4.58 3.24
C GLN A 130 -0.51 5.08 3.60
N GLY A 131 0.24 4.26 4.33
CA GLY A 131 1.63 4.54 4.70
C GLY A 131 2.40 3.27 4.99
N VAL A 132 3.68 3.23 4.64
CA VAL A 132 4.48 2.01 4.77
C VAL A 132 4.78 1.72 6.25
N ASN A 133 4.31 0.57 6.73
CA ASN A 133 4.66 0.05 8.06
C ASN A 133 4.83 -1.48 8.01
N GLN A 134 6.00 -1.91 7.54
CA GLN A 134 6.33 -3.32 7.37
C GLN A 134 6.31 -4.12 8.67
N ARG A 135 6.70 -3.51 9.80
CA ARG A 135 6.64 -4.19 11.11
C ARG A 135 5.20 -4.51 11.54
N LEU A 136 4.25 -3.63 11.22
CA LEU A 136 2.83 -3.86 11.52
C LEU A 136 2.27 -4.94 10.59
N GLU A 137 2.60 -4.88 9.31
CA GLU A 137 2.25 -5.91 8.33
C GLU A 137 2.74 -7.30 8.77
N ASP A 138 4.02 -7.43 9.14
CA ASP A 138 4.61 -8.69 9.57
C ASP A 138 3.97 -9.22 10.86
N SER A 139 3.70 -8.35 11.82
CA SER A 139 3.02 -8.72 13.08
C SER A 139 1.60 -9.25 12.84
N LEU A 140 0.85 -8.62 11.94
CA LEU A 140 -0.49 -9.08 11.54
C LEU A 140 -0.44 -10.41 10.79
N ARG A 141 0.52 -10.58 9.88
CA ARG A 141 0.72 -11.86 9.18
C ARG A 141 1.12 -12.99 10.13
N ALA A 142 1.93 -12.69 11.15
CA ALA A 142 2.27 -13.64 12.20
C ALA A 142 1.05 -14.04 13.03
N LEU A 143 0.15 -13.09 13.36
CA LEU A 143 -1.12 -13.39 13.99
C LEU A 143 -2.01 -14.29 13.12
N VAL A 144 -2.12 -13.99 11.83
CA VAL A 144 -2.89 -14.82 10.89
C VAL A 144 -2.34 -16.24 10.86
N ARG A 145 -1.01 -16.42 10.79
CA ARG A 145 -0.39 -17.74 10.83
C ARG A 145 -0.70 -18.50 12.12
N ARG A 146 -0.62 -17.85 13.28
CA ARG A 146 -0.99 -18.45 14.57
C ARG A 146 -2.41 -19.01 14.58
N VAL A 147 -3.37 -18.26 14.05
CA VAL A 147 -4.77 -18.73 13.91
C VAL A 147 -4.86 -19.95 12.99
N LEU A 148 -4.14 -19.93 11.87
CA LEU A 148 -4.11 -21.05 10.92
C LEU A 148 -3.41 -22.31 11.47
N ASP A 149 -2.45 -22.12 12.37
CA ASP A 149 -1.72 -23.20 13.04
C ASP A 149 -2.53 -23.84 14.20
N GLY A 150 -3.77 -23.41 14.41
CA GLY A 150 -4.70 -24.02 15.37
C GLY A 150 -4.91 -23.23 16.67
N GLU A 151 -4.52 -21.96 16.74
CA GLU A 151 -4.91 -21.09 17.84
C GLU A 151 -6.39 -20.69 17.71
N ASP A 152 -7.26 -21.32 18.52
CA ASP A 152 -8.70 -21.06 18.53
C ASP A 152 -9.02 -19.68 19.12
N LEU A 153 -9.00 -18.67 18.25
CA LEU A 153 -9.38 -17.30 18.57
C LEU A 153 -10.81 -17.02 18.13
N THR A 154 -11.66 -16.59 19.07
CA THR A 154 -12.98 -16.07 18.76
C THR A 154 -12.84 -14.76 17.96
N PRO A 155 -13.82 -14.37 17.11
CA PRO A 155 -13.73 -13.11 16.36
C PRO A 155 -13.53 -11.87 17.25
N VAL A 156 -14.10 -11.90 18.46
CA VAL A 156 -13.94 -10.84 19.46
C VAL A 156 -12.51 -10.83 20.03
N ALA A 157 -11.97 -12.00 20.37
CA ALA A 157 -10.58 -12.11 20.84
C ALA A 157 -9.58 -11.71 19.75
N LEU A 158 -9.85 -12.08 18.49
CA LEU A 158 -9.05 -11.68 17.34
C LEU A 158 -9.03 -10.14 17.19
N LEU A 159 -10.17 -9.47 17.31
CA LEU A 159 -10.23 -8.01 17.27
C LEU A 159 -9.41 -7.36 18.40
N ALA A 160 -9.54 -7.88 19.63
CA ALA A 160 -8.75 -7.38 20.76
C ALA A 160 -7.24 -7.55 20.54
N GLU A 161 -6.83 -8.67 19.93
CA GLU A 161 -5.45 -8.96 19.60
C GLU A 161 -4.92 -8.06 18.47
N ILE A 162 -5.74 -7.78 17.45
CA ILE A 162 -5.43 -6.80 16.40
C ILE A 162 -5.21 -5.42 17.01
N ASP A 163 -6.10 -4.98 17.91
CA ASP A 163 -5.98 -3.68 18.59
C ASP A 163 -4.78 -3.62 19.53
N ARG A 164 -4.36 -4.75 20.11
CA ARG A 164 -3.11 -4.86 20.86
C ARG A 164 -1.91 -4.66 19.95
N ILE A 165 -1.84 -5.39 18.83
CA ILE A 165 -0.74 -5.30 17.86
C ILE A 165 -0.62 -3.88 17.29
N GLU A 166 -1.75 -3.23 16.94
CA GLU A 166 -1.75 -1.88 16.38
C GLU A 166 -1.17 -0.84 17.37
N ARG A 167 -1.47 -1.01 18.66
CA ARG A 167 -0.95 -0.15 19.75
C ARG A 167 0.52 -0.43 20.07
N GLU A 168 0.89 -1.69 20.19
CA GLU A 168 2.22 -2.11 20.65
C GLU A 168 3.29 -2.04 19.57
N THR A 169 2.90 -2.07 18.29
CA THR A 169 3.87 -2.01 17.18
C THR A 169 4.66 -0.70 17.21
N ARG A 170 5.91 -0.79 17.66
CA ARG A 170 6.80 0.36 17.85
C ARG A 170 7.29 0.91 16.52
N ARG A 171 7.09 2.22 16.33
CA ARG A 171 7.65 2.99 15.22
C ARG A 171 9.08 3.42 15.57
N TYR A 172 9.98 3.43 14.58
CA TYR A 172 11.34 3.94 14.79
C TYR A 172 11.31 5.42 15.19
N PRO A 173 12.18 5.86 16.11
CA PRO A 173 12.25 7.26 16.48
C PRO A 173 12.74 8.09 15.28
N LEU A 174 12.30 9.35 15.22
CA LEU A 174 12.53 10.22 14.07
C LEU A 174 14.02 10.41 13.74
N TRP A 175 14.88 10.51 14.76
CA TRP A 175 16.31 10.71 14.55
C TRP A 175 16.96 9.52 13.83
N VAL A 176 16.53 8.29 14.12
CA VAL A 176 17.02 7.08 13.44
C VAL A 176 16.58 7.09 11.98
N THR A 177 15.30 7.37 11.72
CA THR A 177 14.78 7.35 10.34
C THR A 177 15.37 8.49 9.50
N SER A 178 15.55 9.68 10.06
CA SER A 178 16.19 10.81 9.39
C SER A 178 17.66 10.54 9.06
N LEU A 179 18.42 9.94 9.99
CA LEU A 179 19.82 9.59 9.73
C LEU A 179 19.93 8.48 8.68
N ALA A 180 19.08 7.45 8.77
CA ALA A 180 19.06 6.35 7.80
C ALA A 180 18.73 6.82 6.38
N VAL A 181 17.76 7.74 6.24
CA VAL A 181 17.41 8.34 4.94
C VAL A 181 18.56 9.21 4.41
N GLY A 182 19.19 10.01 5.26
CA GLY A 182 20.37 10.78 4.85
C GLY A 182 21.51 9.89 4.37
N ALA A 183 21.82 8.82 5.10
CA ALA A 183 22.83 7.85 4.71
C ALA A 183 22.49 7.15 3.40
N ALA A 184 21.22 6.80 3.17
CA ALA A 184 20.75 6.22 1.91
C ALA A 184 20.92 7.19 0.72
N CYS A 185 20.58 8.48 0.89
CA CYS A 185 20.81 9.49 -0.15
C CYS A 185 22.31 9.73 -0.41
N ALA A 186 23.13 9.74 0.63
CA ALA A 186 24.58 9.87 0.49
C ALA A 186 25.20 8.66 -0.24
N ALA A 187 24.76 7.44 0.08
CA ALA A 187 25.16 6.23 -0.63
C ALA A 187 24.69 6.23 -2.10
N PHE A 188 23.50 6.80 -2.38
CA PHE A 188 23.03 6.96 -3.75
C PHE A 188 23.91 7.91 -4.57
N CYS A 189 24.43 8.98 -3.96
CA CYS A 189 25.42 9.84 -4.64
C CYS A 189 26.71 9.08 -4.99
N VAL A 190 27.17 8.16 -4.13
CA VAL A 190 28.32 7.29 -4.45
C VAL A 190 28.03 6.44 -5.69
N LEU A 191 26.81 5.89 -5.81
CA LEU A 191 26.41 5.12 -7.00
C LEU A 191 26.40 5.96 -8.27
N LEU A 192 26.04 7.25 -8.17
CA LEU A 192 26.08 8.23 -9.26
C LEU A 192 27.51 8.75 -9.56
N GLN A 193 28.55 8.12 -8.99
CA GLN A 193 29.94 8.55 -9.12
C GLN A 193 30.20 9.97 -8.57
N GLY A 194 29.44 10.39 -7.55
CA GLY A 194 29.65 11.64 -6.84
C GLY A 194 30.92 11.60 -5.97
N ASP A 195 31.59 12.74 -5.87
CA ASP A 195 32.79 12.88 -5.05
C ASP A 195 32.49 12.91 -3.54
N LEU A 196 33.54 12.79 -2.73
CA LEU A 196 33.40 12.78 -1.26
C LEU A 196 32.76 14.08 -0.75
N ALA A 197 33.07 15.22 -1.36
CA ALA A 197 32.46 16.51 -1.03
C ALA A 197 30.93 16.50 -1.24
N THR A 198 30.45 15.93 -2.36
CA THR A 198 29.01 15.74 -2.59
C THR A 198 28.37 14.86 -1.54
N VAL A 199 29.00 13.73 -1.21
CA VAL A 199 28.47 12.79 -0.21
C VAL A 199 28.33 13.46 1.16
N LEU A 200 29.36 14.22 1.57
CA LEU A 200 29.37 14.98 2.83
C LEU A 200 28.35 16.12 2.85
N ALA A 201 28.04 16.72 1.70
CA ALA A 201 27.01 17.75 1.57
C ALA A 201 25.58 17.17 1.61
N VAL A 202 25.34 16.06 0.90
CA VAL A 202 24.00 15.47 0.78
C VAL A 202 23.54 14.84 2.09
N LEU A 203 24.44 14.23 2.86
CA LEU A 203 24.12 13.58 4.13
C LEU A 203 23.35 14.49 5.11
N PRO A 204 23.87 15.65 5.56
CA PRO A 204 23.16 16.53 6.49
C PRO A 204 21.89 17.13 5.87
N VAL A 205 21.92 17.47 4.58
CA VAL A 205 20.77 18.07 3.89
C VAL A 205 19.60 17.10 3.79
N ALA A 206 19.85 15.85 3.39
CA ALA A 206 18.83 14.82 3.29
C ALA A 206 18.29 14.41 4.68
N THR A 207 19.16 14.35 5.70
CA THR A 207 18.73 14.11 7.09
C THR A 207 17.80 15.22 7.59
N ALA A 208 18.16 16.49 7.36
CA ALA A 208 17.32 17.63 7.71
C ALA A 208 16.00 17.63 6.94
N ALA A 209 16.04 17.39 5.63
CA ALA A 209 14.86 17.31 4.77
C ALA A 209 13.88 16.22 5.26
N GLN A 210 14.37 15.05 5.65
CA GLN A 210 13.51 13.99 6.19
C GLN A 210 12.88 14.37 7.54
N ALA A 211 13.61 15.08 8.41
CA ALA A 211 13.04 15.60 9.65
C ALA A 211 11.93 16.62 9.39
N ILE A 212 12.17 17.56 8.45
CA ILE A 212 11.17 18.55 8.03
C ILE A 212 9.94 17.86 7.44
N ARG A 213 10.14 16.85 6.58
CA ARG A 213 9.06 16.05 6.01
C ARG A 213 8.18 15.42 7.08
N ALA A 214 8.78 14.84 8.11
CA ALA A 214 8.03 14.25 9.21
C ALA A 214 7.22 15.30 9.99
N VAL A 215 7.74 16.51 10.17
CA VAL A 215 7.03 17.62 10.82
C VAL A 215 5.86 18.10 9.96
N LEU A 216 6.06 18.31 8.65
CA LEU A 216 5.01 18.72 7.70
C LEU A 216 3.86 17.70 7.67
N LYS A 217 4.19 16.40 7.66
CA LYS A 217 3.19 15.33 7.70
C LYS A 217 2.36 15.36 8.99
N ARG A 218 2.98 15.62 10.15
CA ARG A 218 2.26 15.75 11.44
C ARG A 218 1.35 16.97 11.51
N ARG A 219 1.65 18.01 10.74
CA ARG A 219 0.83 19.23 10.64
C ARG A 219 -0.30 19.10 9.61
N HIS A 220 -0.49 17.93 9.00
CA HIS A 220 -1.49 17.69 7.95
C HIS A 220 -1.34 18.67 6.76
N PHE A 221 -0.10 19.09 6.46
CA PHE A 221 0.17 19.86 5.26
C PHE A 221 -0.05 19.00 4.01
N ASN A 222 -0.37 19.62 2.88
CA ASN A 222 -0.58 18.88 1.63
C ASN A 222 0.71 18.13 1.24
N ASP A 223 0.63 16.81 1.07
CA ASP A 223 1.77 15.95 0.76
C ASP A 223 2.47 16.36 -0.54
N TYR A 224 1.71 16.76 -1.58
CA TYR A 224 2.26 17.16 -2.88
C TYR A 224 3.04 18.47 -2.80
N LEU A 225 2.51 19.46 -2.06
CA LEU A 225 3.23 20.71 -1.82
C LEU A 225 4.45 20.49 -0.93
N SER A 226 4.36 19.60 0.06
CA SER A 226 5.52 19.20 0.87
C SER A 226 6.63 18.65 -0.02
N ILE A 227 6.31 17.75 -0.95
CA ILE A 227 7.27 17.17 -1.89
C ILE A 227 7.94 18.26 -2.74
N LEU A 228 7.17 19.19 -3.30
CA LEU A 228 7.71 20.29 -4.10
C LEU A 228 8.69 21.15 -3.29
N LEU A 229 8.29 21.58 -2.08
CA LEU A 229 9.13 22.42 -1.21
C LEU A 229 10.39 21.68 -0.75
N LEU A 230 10.26 20.41 -0.37
CA LEU A 230 11.39 19.58 0.05
C LEU A 230 12.34 19.32 -1.11
N ALA A 231 11.84 19.04 -2.31
CA ALA A 231 12.65 18.86 -3.50
C ALA A 231 13.46 20.13 -3.79
N PHE A 232 12.78 21.27 -3.85
CA PHE A 232 13.41 22.56 -4.09
C PHE A 232 14.50 22.87 -3.05
N THR A 233 14.15 22.83 -1.76
CA THR A 233 15.07 23.19 -0.67
C THR A 233 16.24 22.21 -0.52
N SER A 234 16.01 20.90 -0.69
CA SER A 234 17.06 19.91 -0.58
C SER A 234 18.01 19.92 -1.77
N CYS A 235 17.52 20.08 -3.00
CA CYS A 235 18.36 20.24 -4.20
C CYS A 235 19.24 21.49 -4.10
N LEU A 236 18.63 22.63 -3.74
CA LEU A 236 19.34 23.89 -3.60
C LEU A 236 20.38 23.80 -2.48
N GLY A 237 19.98 23.33 -1.30
CA GLY A 237 20.86 23.19 -0.13
C GLY A 237 22.03 22.24 -0.36
N ALA A 238 21.78 21.08 -0.99
CA ALA A 238 22.83 20.11 -1.28
C ALA A 238 23.83 20.64 -2.30
N THR A 239 23.35 21.31 -3.36
CA THR A 239 24.23 21.86 -4.40
C THR A 239 25.09 23.01 -3.86
N LEU A 240 24.50 23.92 -3.10
CA LEU A 240 25.24 25.02 -2.45
C LEU A 240 26.26 24.50 -1.43
N LEU A 241 25.90 23.49 -0.63
CA LEU A 241 26.84 22.93 0.34
C LEU A 241 27.97 22.15 -0.34
N ALA A 242 27.67 21.45 -1.45
CA ALA A 242 28.68 20.76 -2.25
C ALA A 242 29.66 21.73 -2.91
N SER A 243 29.18 22.88 -3.43
CA SER A 243 30.06 23.90 -4.01
C SER A 243 30.94 24.56 -2.95
N LEU A 244 30.42 24.80 -1.74
CA LEU A 244 31.20 25.30 -0.60
C LEU A 244 32.31 24.32 -0.17
N PHE A 245 32.07 23.01 -0.30
CA PHE A 245 33.08 21.97 -0.06
C PHE A 245 34.04 21.75 -1.24
N GLY A 246 33.91 22.53 -2.32
CA GLY A 246 34.78 22.44 -3.50
C GLY A 246 34.53 21.19 -4.35
N SER A 247 33.28 20.69 -4.37
CA SER A 247 32.92 19.51 -5.16
C SER A 247 33.09 19.75 -6.66
N ALA A 248 33.64 18.76 -7.36
CA ALA A 248 33.72 18.73 -8.82
C ALA A 248 32.43 18.20 -9.47
N THR A 249 31.46 17.72 -8.68
CA THR A 249 30.24 17.04 -9.17
C THR A 249 28.93 17.62 -8.63
N PRO A 250 28.69 18.95 -8.69
CA PRO A 250 27.51 19.59 -8.12
C PRO A 250 26.18 19.07 -8.72
N GLY A 251 26.18 18.61 -9.97
CA GLY A 251 24.98 18.00 -10.58
C GLY A 251 24.52 16.71 -9.87
N THR A 252 25.45 15.93 -9.32
CA THR A 252 25.10 14.73 -8.54
C THR A 252 24.54 15.08 -7.16
N ALA A 253 25.03 16.18 -6.56
CA ALA A 253 24.51 16.73 -5.31
C ALA A 253 23.07 17.24 -5.46
N MET A 254 22.72 17.78 -6.63
CA MET A 254 21.36 18.22 -6.94
C MET A 254 20.37 17.06 -6.96
N ILE A 255 20.71 15.95 -7.63
CA ILE A 255 19.80 14.81 -7.81
C ILE A 255 19.76 13.91 -6.57
N GLY A 256 20.88 13.74 -5.87
CA GLY A 256 21.03 12.86 -4.70
C GLY A 256 19.89 12.87 -3.68
N PRO A 257 19.54 14.03 -3.08
CA PRO A 257 18.51 14.10 -2.06
C PRO A 257 17.09 13.81 -2.58
N THR A 258 16.84 13.91 -3.88
CA THR A 258 15.50 13.64 -4.46
C THR A 258 15.04 12.20 -4.24
N LEU A 259 15.99 11.26 -4.06
CA LEU A 259 15.72 9.84 -3.80
C LEU A 259 14.76 9.65 -2.61
N LEU A 260 14.88 10.47 -1.56
CA LEU A 260 14.03 10.33 -0.38
C LEU A 260 12.55 10.58 -0.67
N LEU A 261 12.24 11.36 -1.71
CA LEU A 261 10.88 11.77 -2.08
C LEU A 261 10.20 10.78 -3.01
N VAL A 262 10.96 9.92 -3.69
CA VAL A 262 10.44 8.96 -4.66
C VAL A 262 9.57 7.90 -3.95
N PRO A 263 8.29 7.73 -4.34
CA PRO A 263 7.38 6.80 -3.70
C PRO A 263 7.61 5.36 -4.21
N GLY A 264 8.71 4.73 -3.77
CA GLY A 264 9.12 3.40 -4.23
C GLY A 264 8.09 2.30 -3.98
N VAL A 265 7.63 2.13 -2.72
CA VAL A 265 6.68 1.07 -2.37
C VAL A 265 5.35 1.20 -3.13
N PRO A 266 4.67 2.37 -3.16
CA PRO A 266 3.45 2.51 -3.96
C PRO A 266 3.65 2.27 -5.46
N ALA A 267 4.81 2.65 -6.02
CA ALA A 267 5.11 2.44 -7.44
C ALA A 267 5.24 0.96 -7.79
N ILE A 268 6.03 0.21 -7.01
CA ILE A 268 6.22 -1.23 -7.20
C ILE A 268 4.88 -1.96 -7.00
N ASN A 269 4.13 -1.61 -5.96
CA ASN A 269 2.85 -2.24 -5.66
C ASN A 269 1.80 -1.96 -6.74
N GLY A 270 1.73 -0.72 -7.23
CA GLY A 270 0.82 -0.32 -8.30
C GLY A 270 1.12 -1.06 -9.61
N LEU A 271 2.40 -1.19 -9.97
CA LEU A 271 2.81 -1.96 -11.15
C LEU A 271 2.47 -3.45 -10.99
N ALA A 272 2.82 -4.04 -9.84
CA ALA A 272 2.50 -5.45 -9.55
C ALA A 272 0.99 -5.72 -9.63
N ASP A 273 0.15 -4.82 -9.12
CA ASP A 273 -1.30 -4.96 -9.20
C ASP A 273 -1.81 -4.97 -10.64
N VAL A 274 -1.26 -4.14 -11.54
CA VAL A 274 -1.63 -4.15 -12.96
C VAL A 274 -1.25 -5.50 -13.60
N LEU A 275 -0.02 -5.97 -13.33
CA LEU A 275 0.50 -7.22 -13.87
C LEU A 275 -0.27 -8.46 -13.37
N GLU A 276 -0.77 -8.43 -12.13
CA GLU A 276 -1.60 -9.47 -11.52
C GLU A 276 -3.09 -9.39 -11.94
N GLY A 277 -3.44 -8.59 -12.94
CA GLY A 277 -4.81 -8.49 -13.45
C GLY A 277 -5.75 -7.64 -12.59
N ARG A 278 -5.22 -6.68 -11.80
CA ARG A 278 -5.99 -5.73 -10.98
C ARG A 278 -5.77 -4.28 -11.43
N PRO A 279 -6.08 -3.95 -12.70
CA PRO A 279 -5.70 -2.68 -13.30
C PRO A 279 -6.35 -1.45 -12.65
N THR A 280 -7.57 -1.57 -12.12
CA THR A 280 -8.28 -0.44 -11.48
C THR A 280 -7.61 0.02 -10.20
N LEU A 281 -7.17 -0.92 -9.35
CA LEU A 281 -6.42 -0.62 -8.14
C LEU A 281 -5.00 -0.14 -8.46
N GLY A 282 -4.32 -0.83 -9.37
CA GLY A 282 -2.97 -0.47 -9.81
C GLY A 282 -2.93 0.94 -10.41
N ALA A 283 -3.89 1.28 -11.27
CA ALA A 283 -4.03 2.62 -11.85
C ALA A 283 -4.19 3.69 -10.76
N ALA A 284 -5.04 3.47 -9.75
CA ALA A 284 -5.21 4.44 -8.66
C ALA A 284 -3.89 4.70 -7.90
N ARG A 285 -3.11 3.66 -7.58
CA ARG A 285 -1.79 3.79 -6.95
C ARG A 285 -0.81 4.55 -7.85
N LEU A 286 -0.76 4.20 -9.13
CA LEU A 286 0.13 4.80 -10.11
C LEU A 286 -0.22 6.27 -10.40
N THR A 287 -1.49 6.66 -10.37
CA THR A 287 -1.90 8.08 -10.49
C THR A 287 -1.33 8.91 -9.35
N VAL A 288 -1.36 8.41 -8.10
CA VAL A 288 -0.75 9.09 -6.96
C VAL A 288 0.76 9.21 -7.14
N VAL A 289 1.42 8.13 -7.58
CA VAL A 289 2.87 8.13 -7.88
C VAL A 289 3.21 9.15 -8.97
N ALA A 290 2.44 9.19 -10.06
CA ALA A 290 2.64 10.15 -11.14
C ALA A 290 2.50 11.59 -10.64
N MET A 291 1.52 11.88 -9.80
CA MET A 291 1.36 13.20 -9.18
C MET A 291 2.57 13.57 -8.33
N VAL A 292 3.08 12.64 -7.52
CA VAL A 292 4.31 12.86 -6.73
C VAL A 292 5.49 13.18 -7.64
N ILE A 293 5.67 12.46 -8.75
CA ILE A 293 6.76 12.68 -9.71
C ILE A 293 6.65 14.07 -10.35
N VAL A 294 5.44 14.52 -10.71
CA VAL A 294 5.23 15.86 -11.29
C VAL A 294 5.65 16.96 -10.31
N PHE A 295 5.19 16.91 -9.06
CA PHE A 295 5.56 17.92 -8.06
C PHE A 295 7.04 17.86 -7.68
N LEU A 296 7.63 16.67 -7.64
CA LEU A 296 9.07 16.46 -7.48
C LEU A 296 9.85 17.13 -8.62
N ALA A 297 9.48 16.86 -9.88
CA ALA A 297 10.13 17.42 -11.06
C ALA A 297 10.04 18.94 -11.10
N ILE A 298 8.87 19.52 -10.76
CA ILE A 298 8.70 20.98 -10.65
C ILE A 298 9.64 21.54 -9.59
N GLY A 299 9.74 20.92 -8.41
CA GLY A 299 10.63 21.38 -7.34
C GLY A 299 12.11 21.36 -7.75
N VAL A 300 12.56 20.27 -8.37
CA VAL A 300 13.94 20.14 -8.90
C VAL A 300 14.21 21.17 -10.01
N TRP A 301 13.27 21.33 -10.95
CA TRP A 301 13.40 22.30 -12.04
C TRP A 301 13.55 23.73 -11.52
N ASN A 302 12.73 24.14 -10.54
CA ASN A 302 12.84 25.46 -9.94
C ASN A 302 14.19 25.68 -9.24
N ALA A 303 14.74 24.65 -8.59
CA ALA A 303 16.05 24.74 -7.97
C ALA A 303 17.17 24.87 -9.01
N ALA A 304 17.12 24.07 -10.08
CA ALA A 304 18.08 24.13 -11.18
C ALA A 304 18.05 25.50 -11.87
N PHE A 305 16.87 26.01 -12.20
CA PHE A 305 16.69 27.32 -12.82
C PHE A 305 17.28 28.45 -11.95
N LEU A 306 17.09 28.40 -10.63
CA LEU A 306 17.63 29.40 -9.71
C LEU A 306 19.16 29.36 -9.65
N LEU A 307 19.76 28.17 -9.65
CA LEU A 307 21.21 27.99 -9.63
C LEU A 307 21.87 28.43 -10.95
N GLU A 308 21.23 28.17 -12.09
CA GLU A 308 21.69 28.66 -13.39
C GLU A 308 21.55 30.19 -13.51
N ALA A 309 20.47 30.76 -12.97
CA ALA A 309 20.29 32.20 -12.90
C ALA A 309 21.38 32.87 -12.05
N ASP A 310 21.78 32.28 -10.92
CA ASP A 310 22.88 32.78 -10.09
C ASP A 310 24.22 32.68 -10.82
N ALA A 311 24.52 31.57 -11.49
CA ALA A 311 25.71 31.43 -12.31
C ALA A 311 25.76 32.47 -13.44
N PHE A 312 24.62 32.70 -14.10
CA PHE A 312 24.49 33.71 -15.14
C PHE A 312 24.69 35.14 -14.60
N LEU A 313 24.05 35.48 -13.47
CA LEU A 313 24.15 36.79 -12.84
C LEU A 313 25.55 37.04 -12.26
N GLY A 314 26.19 36.04 -11.66
CA GLY A 314 27.55 36.12 -11.15
C GLY A 314 28.59 36.36 -12.25
N THR A 315 28.38 35.79 -13.44
CA THR A 315 29.24 36.03 -14.60
C THR A 315 29.07 37.45 -15.17
N TRP A 316 27.85 38.00 -15.12
CA TRP A 316 27.55 39.36 -15.60
C TRP A 316 27.87 40.48 -14.59
N MET A 317 27.79 40.20 -13.29
CA MET A 317 28.09 41.16 -12.22
C MET A 317 29.54 41.08 -11.73
N ALA A 318 30.35 40.14 -12.22
CA ALA A 318 31.78 40.16 -12.00
C ALA A 318 32.34 41.49 -12.56
N PRO A 319 33.04 42.30 -11.75
CA PRO A 319 33.61 43.55 -12.25
C PRO A 319 34.53 43.21 -13.42
N VAL A 320 34.27 43.86 -14.56
CA VAL A 320 35.19 43.89 -15.69
C VAL A 320 36.46 44.55 -15.21
N GLU A 321 37.42 43.77 -14.68
CA GLU A 321 38.78 44.25 -14.54
C GLU A 321 39.27 44.57 -15.95
N GLN A 322 39.34 45.88 -16.21
CA GLN A 322 39.85 46.45 -17.43
C GLN A 322 41.31 46.02 -17.57
N GLY A 323 41.56 45.06 -18.45
CA GLY A 323 42.89 44.82 -19.00
C GLY A 323 43.32 46.02 -19.84
N ALA A 324 43.84 47.06 -19.19
CA ALA A 324 44.64 48.08 -19.86
C ALA A 324 45.94 47.41 -20.33
N PRO A 325 46.28 47.44 -21.63
CA PRO A 325 47.59 46.98 -22.07
C PRO A 325 48.66 47.89 -21.46
N ALA A 326 49.59 47.30 -20.71
CA ALA A 326 50.77 47.97 -20.20
C ALA A 326 51.63 48.50 -21.39
N PRO A 327 52.34 49.64 -21.21
CA PRO A 327 52.94 50.42 -22.29
C PRO A 327 54.06 49.72 -23.06
#